data_AF-A0ABD7AAP7-F1
#
_entry.id   AF-A0ABD7AAP7-F1
#
_cell.length_a   1.000
_cell.length_b   1.000
_cell.length_c   1.000
_cell.angle_alpha   90.00
_cell.angle_beta   90.00
_cell.angle_gamma   90.00
#
_symmetry.space_group_name_H-M   'P 1'
#
loop_
_entity.id
_entity.type
_entity.pdbx_description
1 polymer ?
#
loop_
_entity_poly.entity_id
_entity_poly.type
_entity_poly.pdbx_seq_one_letter_code
_entity_poly.pdbx_strand_id
1 'polypeptide(L)'
;MKRIEIDDELYQYIASRTQSIGETASDILRRLLRLPQSPQPFVLVQEHMINELKELVKTPSRATARKDESKTEKTVAKLEDILNSEHFMNENKNVVRFIMLLAALYRSNPDAFAKATENVRGNERIYFSQSEEEILATGSGVKAKQIPDSPFWVITNNNTARKGLILKGVMESMQIPSKLVERIQVLFV
;
A
#
# COMPACT_ATOMS: atom_id res chain seq x y z
N MET A 1 -37.43 21.68 11.03
CA MET A 1 -37.11 20.42 10.30
C MET A 1 -37.95 20.37 9.04
N LYS A 2 -37.39 19.93 7.90
CA LYS A 2 -38.17 19.66 6.69
C LYS A 2 -38.65 18.20 6.72
N ARG A 3 -39.79 17.90 6.11
CA ARG A 3 -40.34 16.54 6.00
C ARG A 3 -40.12 16.01 4.58
N ILE A 4 -39.78 14.74 4.48
CA ILE A 4 -39.68 13.99 3.23
C ILE A 4 -40.53 12.74 3.38
N GLU A 5 -41.16 12.29 2.29
CA GLU A 5 -41.90 11.04 2.24
C GLU A 5 -41.05 9.97 1.52
N ILE A 6 -41.06 8.76 2.05
CA ILE A 6 -40.33 7.60 1.53
C ILE A 6 -41.25 6.38 1.62
N ASP A 7 -41.02 5.37 0.78
CA ASP A 7 -41.75 4.10 0.84
C ASP A 7 -41.38 3.24 2.06
N ASP A 8 -42.19 2.22 2.34
CA ASP A 8 -42.06 1.36 3.52
C ASP A 8 -40.78 0.51 3.50
N GLU A 9 -40.34 0.07 2.32
CA GLU A 9 -39.11 -0.72 2.17
C GLU A 9 -37.88 0.13 2.51
N LEU A 10 -37.81 1.34 1.97
CA LEU A 10 -36.74 2.29 2.24
C LEU A 10 -36.76 2.75 3.70
N TYR A 11 -37.93 2.96 4.27
CA TYR A 11 -38.08 3.25 5.70
C TYR A 11 -37.49 2.13 6.56
N GLN A 12 -37.84 0.87 6.28
CA GLN A 12 -37.30 -0.29 7.00
C GLN A 12 -35.79 -0.42 6.81
N TYR A 13 -35.29 -0.18 5.60
CA TYR A 13 -33.86 -0.18 5.34
C TYR A 13 -33.12 0.85 6.19
N ILE A 14 -33.58 2.11 6.18
CA ILE A 14 -32.96 3.19 6.97
C ILE A 14 -33.03 2.87 8.47
N ALA A 15 -34.18 2.42 8.96
CA ALA A 15 -34.36 2.05 10.37
C ALA A 15 -33.43 0.91 10.82
N SER A 16 -33.22 -0.10 9.98
CA SER A 16 -32.32 -1.23 10.26
C SER A 16 -30.86 -0.83 10.43
N ARG A 17 -30.47 0.37 9.96
CA ARG A 17 -29.11 0.88 9.99
C ARG A 17 -28.80 1.71 11.24
N THR A 18 -29.73 1.82 12.19
CA THR A 18 -29.53 2.50 13.49
C THR A 18 -28.37 1.88 14.26
N GLN A 19 -27.37 2.68 14.66
CA GLN A 19 -26.19 2.19 15.38
C GLN A 19 -26.15 2.62 16.84
N SER A 20 -26.87 3.69 17.20
CA SER A 20 -26.88 4.23 18.56
C SER A 20 -28.30 4.58 18.98
N ILE A 21 -28.60 4.32 20.26
CA ILE A 21 -29.92 4.62 20.83
C ILE A 21 -30.11 6.13 20.83
N GLY A 22 -31.18 6.61 20.19
CA GLY A 22 -31.48 8.05 20.05
C GLY A 22 -30.87 8.73 18.81
N GLU A 23 -30.25 7.98 17.89
CA GLU A 23 -29.78 8.50 16.60
C GLU A 23 -30.96 9.03 15.75
N THR A 24 -30.84 10.22 15.16
CA THR A 24 -31.92 10.76 14.31
C THR A 24 -31.87 10.18 12.90
N ALA A 25 -33.00 10.18 12.19
CA ALA A 25 -33.04 9.75 10.79
C ALA A 25 -32.06 10.53 9.90
N SER A 26 -31.80 11.80 10.23
CA SER A 26 -30.81 12.61 9.50
C SER A 26 -29.38 12.13 9.73
N ASP A 27 -29.06 11.65 10.92
CA ASP A 27 -27.72 11.14 11.26
C ASP A 27 -27.47 9.79 10.55
N ILE A 28 -28.49 8.92 10.55
CA ILE A 28 -28.45 7.66 9.81
C ILE A 28 -28.22 7.94 8.32
N LEU A 29 -29.00 8.87 7.73
CA LEU A 29 -28.88 9.21 6.31
C LEU A 29 -27.53 9.84 5.98
N ARG A 30 -27.00 10.74 6.82
CA ARG A 30 -25.66 11.30 6.60
C ARG A 30 -24.59 10.22 6.58
N ARG A 31 -24.64 9.26 7.50
CA ARG A 31 -23.71 8.15 7.53
C ARG A 31 -23.85 7.24 6.31
N LEU A 32 -25.06 6.88 5.92
CA LEU A 32 -25.32 6.04 4.74
C LEU A 32 -24.84 6.69 3.44
N LEU A 33 -25.05 8.01 3.32
CA LEU A 33 -24.65 8.80 2.16
C LEU A 33 -23.21 9.35 2.28
N ARG A 34 -22.47 8.98 3.33
CA ARG A 34 -21.10 9.44 3.62
C ARG A 34 -20.94 10.97 3.66
N LEU A 35 -21.97 11.66 4.13
CA LEU A 35 -21.98 13.10 4.34
C LEU A 35 -21.32 13.47 5.68
N PRO A 36 -20.69 14.65 5.79
CA PRO A 36 -20.11 15.11 7.05
C PRO A 36 -21.16 15.25 8.15
N GLN A 37 -20.82 14.88 9.38
CA GLN A 37 -21.73 14.91 10.54
C GLN A 37 -22.16 16.32 10.96
N SER A 38 -21.42 17.35 10.54
CA SER A 38 -21.77 18.76 10.74
C SER A 38 -22.34 19.36 9.44
N PRO A 39 -23.43 20.14 9.47
CA PRO A 39 -23.94 20.85 8.30
C PRO A 39 -22.92 21.88 7.82
N GLN A 40 -22.08 21.48 6.88
CA GLN A 40 -21.22 22.38 6.12
C GLN A 40 -21.98 22.91 4.90
N PRO A 41 -21.68 24.13 4.43
CA PRO A 41 -22.29 24.67 3.22
C PRO A 41 -22.07 23.70 2.05
N PHE A 42 -23.14 23.42 1.30
CA PHE A 42 -23.22 22.43 0.22
C PHE A 42 -22.09 22.53 -0.82
N VAL A 43 -21.51 23.73 -0.98
CA VAL A 43 -20.37 24.01 -1.86
C VAL A 43 -19.12 23.22 -1.47
N LEU A 44 -18.80 23.14 -0.16
CA LEU A 44 -17.66 22.36 0.33
C LEU A 44 -17.90 20.85 0.24
N VAL A 45 -19.18 20.45 0.26
CA VAL A 45 -19.60 19.04 0.12
C VAL A 45 -19.42 18.53 -1.30
N GLN A 46 -19.76 19.37 -2.27
CA GLN A 46 -19.59 19.04 -3.66
C GLN A 46 -18.11 18.96 -4.06
N GLU A 47 -17.25 19.81 -3.51
CA GLU A 47 -15.82 19.83 -3.84
C GLU A 47 -15.06 18.58 -3.34
N HIS A 48 -15.35 18.11 -2.12
CA HIS A 48 -14.77 16.86 -1.63
C HIS A 48 -15.30 15.64 -2.37
N MET A 49 -16.60 15.63 -2.71
CA MET A 49 -17.21 14.53 -3.45
C MET A 49 -16.71 14.49 -4.90
N ILE A 50 -16.47 15.65 -5.53
CA ILE A 50 -15.84 15.77 -6.86
C ILE A 50 -14.38 15.30 -6.82
N ASN A 51 -13.63 15.59 -5.76
CA ASN A 51 -12.25 15.11 -5.62
C ASN A 51 -12.19 13.60 -5.39
N GLU A 52 -13.06 13.03 -4.55
CA GLU A 52 -13.17 11.58 -4.36
C GLU A 52 -13.65 10.87 -5.64
N LEU A 53 -14.61 11.44 -6.37
CA LEU A 53 -15.06 10.92 -7.66
C LEU A 53 -13.97 11.06 -8.74
N LYS A 54 -13.13 12.10 -8.73
CA LYS A 54 -11.96 12.21 -9.62
C LYS A 54 -10.89 11.16 -9.32
N GLU A 55 -10.69 10.81 -8.06
CA GLU A 55 -9.78 9.73 -7.66
C GLU A 55 -10.33 8.35 -8.04
N LEU A 56 -11.66 8.13 -7.95
CA LEU A 56 -12.33 6.89 -8.37
C LEU A 56 -12.50 6.76 -9.90
N VAL A 57 -12.56 7.88 -10.63
CA VAL A 57 -12.69 7.92 -12.11
C VAL A 57 -11.34 8.05 -12.81
N LYS A 58 -10.21 8.01 -12.07
CA LYS A 58 -8.89 7.63 -12.62
C LYS A 58 -8.91 6.15 -13.04
N THR A 59 -9.70 5.85 -14.06
CA THR A 59 -9.32 4.81 -15.02
C THR A 59 -7.95 5.23 -15.55
N PRO A 60 -6.92 4.37 -15.47
CA PRO A 60 -5.63 4.71 -16.05
C PRO A 60 -5.89 4.92 -17.54
N SER A 61 -5.63 6.14 -18.02
CA SER A 61 -5.59 6.42 -19.45
C SER A 61 -4.75 5.33 -20.12
N ARG A 62 -5.15 4.85 -21.30
CA ARG A 62 -4.43 3.81 -22.06
C ARG A 62 -2.94 4.14 -22.22
N ALA A 63 -2.56 5.42 -22.16
CA ALA A 63 -1.18 5.88 -22.18
C ALA A 63 -0.44 5.67 -20.83
N THR A 64 -1.10 5.86 -19.68
CA THR A 64 -0.51 5.60 -18.35
C THR A 64 -0.44 4.10 -18.07
N ALA A 65 -1.47 3.33 -18.43
CA ALA A 65 -1.46 1.86 -18.32
C ALA A 65 -0.31 1.23 -19.11
N ARG A 66 -0.09 1.64 -20.37
CA ARG A 66 1.05 1.16 -21.20
C ARG A 66 2.41 1.55 -20.64
N LYS A 67 2.52 2.73 -20.03
CA LYS A 67 3.77 3.20 -19.41
C LYS A 67 4.08 2.43 -18.12
N ASP A 68 3.05 2.12 -17.34
CA ASP A 68 3.17 1.31 -16.13
C ASP A 68 3.47 -0.16 -16.45
N GLU A 69 2.80 -0.75 -17.47
CA GLU A 69 3.14 -2.08 -17.99
C GLU A 69 4.62 -2.17 -18.42
N SER A 70 5.10 -1.18 -19.19
CA SER A 70 6.51 -1.13 -19.62
C SER A 70 7.49 -1.00 -18.45
N LYS A 71 7.16 -0.24 -17.39
CA LYS A 71 7.98 -0.15 -16.18
C LYS A 71 7.98 -1.46 -15.38
N THR A 72 6.85 -2.16 -15.32
CA THR A 72 6.71 -3.47 -14.67
C THR A 72 7.55 -4.52 -15.39
N GLU A 73 7.48 -4.59 -16.72
CA GLU A 73 8.32 -5.48 -17.54
C GLU A 73 9.81 -5.23 -17.33
N LYS A 74 10.23 -3.96 -17.29
CA LYS A 74 11.61 -3.59 -16.97
C LYS A 74 12.04 -4.06 -15.57
N THR A 75 11.15 -3.95 -14.59
CA THR A 75 11.40 -4.40 -13.22
C THR A 75 11.55 -5.92 -13.16
N VAL A 76 10.68 -6.66 -13.85
CA VAL A 76 10.76 -8.12 -13.98
C VAL A 76 12.09 -8.54 -14.60
N ALA A 77 12.51 -7.90 -15.71
CA ALA A 77 13.78 -8.18 -16.35
C ALA A 77 14.97 -7.93 -15.39
N LYS A 78 14.95 -6.84 -14.63
CA LYS A 78 16.02 -6.53 -13.66
C LYS A 78 16.09 -7.53 -12.51
N LEU A 79 14.95 -8.02 -12.04
CA LEU A 79 14.91 -9.06 -11.02
C LEU A 79 15.47 -10.36 -11.57
N GLU A 80 15.09 -10.78 -12.78
CA GLU A 80 15.66 -11.98 -13.41
C GLU A 80 17.17 -11.85 -13.63
N ASP A 81 17.67 -10.70 -14.10
CA ASP A 81 19.10 -10.42 -14.22
C ASP A 81 19.83 -10.65 -12.88
N ILE A 82 19.26 -10.15 -11.78
CA ILE A 82 19.86 -10.30 -10.44
C ILE A 82 19.78 -11.73 -9.96
N LEU A 83 18.64 -12.40 -10.12
CA LEU A 83 18.48 -13.80 -9.70
C LEU A 83 19.46 -14.74 -10.41
N ASN A 84 19.84 -14.41 -11.65
CA ASN A 84 20.79 -15.17 -12.45
C ASN A 84 22.25 -14.69 -12.29
N SER A 85 22.51 -13.63 -11.50
CA SER A 85 23.86 -13.11 -11.28
C SER A 85 24.65 -13.98 -10.31
N GLU A 86 25.95 -14.17 -10.58
CA GLU A 86 26.85 -14.91 -9.68
C GLU A 86 26.89 -14.30 -8.28
N HIS A 87 26.86 -12.97 -8.19
CA HIS A 87 26.85 -12.26 -6.91
C HIS A 87 25.63 -12.65 -6.06
N PHE A 88 24.45 -12.79 -6.66
CA PHE A 88 23.26 -13.20 -5.92
C PHE A 88 23.28 -14.69 -5.55
N MET A 89 23.65 -15.54 -6.52
CA MET A 89 23.69 -16.99 -6.33
C MET A 89 24.71 -17.41 -5.27
N ASN A 90 25.87 -16.75 -5.20
CA ASN A 90 26.95 -17.08 -4.26
C ASN A 90 26.85 -16.36 -2.90
N GLU A 91 25.90 -15.43 -2.72
CA GLU A 91 25.74 -14.70 -1.45
C GLU A 91 25.04 -15.56 -0.40
N ASN A 92 25.73 -15.93 0.68
CA ASN A 92 25.18 -16.80 1.73
C ASN A 92 24.34 -16.05 2.78
N LYS A 93 24.41 -14.71 2.82
CA LYS A 93 23.68 -13.89 3.79
C LYS A 93 22.34 -13.44 3.22
N ASN A 94 21.25 -14.01 3.72
CA ASN A 94 19.89 -13.62 3.33
C ASN A 94 19.61 -12.12 3.49
N VAL A 95 20.20 -11.44 4.48
CA VAL A 95 20.05 -9.98 4.60
C VAL A 95 20.64 -9.22 3.41
N VAL A 96 21.72 -9.72 2.81
CA VAL A 96 22.36 -9.09 1.64
C VAL A 96 21.51 -9.36 0.40
N ARG A 97 21.10 -10.60 0.16
CA ARG A 97 20.15 -10.95 -0.93
C ARG A 97 18.86 -10.13 -0.86
N PHE A 98 18.32 -9.95 0.34
CA PHE A 98 17.14 -9.13 0.59
C PHE A 98 17.36 -7.67 0.15
N ILE A 99 18.46 -7.04 0.57
CA ILE A 99 18.78 -5.65 0.21
C ILE A 99 19.06 -5.52 -1.29
N MET A 100 19.72 -6.50 -1.92
CA MET A 100 19.95 -6.51 -3.37
C MET A 100 18.65 -6.45 -4.16
N LEU A 101 17.66 -7.27 -3.77
CA LEU A 101 16.35 -7.28 -4.43
C LEU A 101 15.58 -5.98 -4.20
N LEU A 102 15.62 -5.42 -2.98
CA LEU A 102 14.99 -4.12 -2.70
C LEU A 102 15.62 -2.98 -3.51
N ALA A 103 16.95 -2.95 -3.63
CA ALA A 103 17.65 -1.98 -4.46
C ALA A 103 17.24 -2.11 -5.93
N ALA A 104 17.09 -3.33 -6.43
CA ALA A 104 16.62 -3.60 -7.79
C ALA A 104 15.21 -3.07 -8.05
N LEU A 105 14.30 -3.33 -7.11
CA LEU A 105 12.92 -2.88 -7.18
C LEU A 105 12.86 -1.35 -7.22
N TYR A 106 13.57 -0.67 -6.31
CA TYR A 106 13.64 0.79 -6.29
C TYR A 106 14.23 1.36 -7.60
N ARG A 107 15.42 0.90 -8.03
CA ARG A 107 16.08 1.42 -9.24
C ARG A 107 15.25 1.23 -10.51
N SER A 108 14.42 0.18 -10.55
CA SER A 108 13.59 -0.11 -11.73
C SER A 108 12.35 0.78 -11.79
N ASN A 109 11.71 1.04 -10.66
CA ASN A 109 10.53 1.90 -10.57
C ASN A 109 10.42 2.59 -9.19
N PRO A 110 11.08 3.75 -9.00
CA PRO A 110 11.09 4.46 -7.71
C PRO A 110 9.69 4.85 -7.21
N ASP A 111 8.81 5.28 -8.13
CA ASP A 111 7.46 5.75 -7.81
C ASP A 111 6.60 4.60 -7.25
N ALA A 112 6.66 3.43 -7.88
CA ALA A 112 5.91 2.27 -7.43
C ALA A 112 6.50 1.69 -6.13
N PHE A 113 7.82 1.72 -5.99
CA PHE A 113 8.48 1.29 -4.75
C PHE A 113 8.08 2.17 -3.57
N ALA A 114 8.09 3.50 -3.72
CA ALA A 114 7.68 4.42 -2.66
C ALA A 114 6.24 4.12 -2.18
N LYS A 115 5.30 3.98 -3.12
CA LYS A 115 3.90 3.60 -2.81
C LYS A 115 3.80 2.23 -2.12
N ALA A 116 4.62 1.26 -2.54
CA ALA A 116 4.63 -0.06 -1.93
C ALA A 116 5.12 0.00 -0.47
N THR A 117 6.16 0.79 -0.18
CA THR A 117 6.72 0.89 1.17
C THR A 117 5.78 1.52 2.19
N GLU A 118 4.83 2.35 1.77
CA GLU A 118 3.81 2.93 2.66
C GLU A 118 2.84 1.86 3.20
N ASN A 119 2.57 0.82 2.40
CA ASN A 119 1.59 -0.22 2.71
C ASN A 119 2.21 -1.43 3.41
N VAL A 120 3.51 -1.68 3.21
CA VAL A 120 4.21 -2.86 3.74
C VAL A 120 4.83 -2.55 5.10
N ARG A 121 4.04 -2.70 6.16
CA ARG A 121 4.44 -2.47 7.56
C ARG A 121 4.06 -3.64 8.47
N GLY A 122 4.75 -3.76 9.61
CA GLY A 122 4.34 -4.67 10.68
C GLY A 122 3.27 -4.04 11.56
N ASN A 123 2.74 -4.81 12.53
CA ASN A 123 1.78 -4.29 13.50
C ASN A 123 2.40 -3.20 14.38
N GLU A 124 3.62 -3.42 14.86
CA GLU A 124 4.32 -2.51 15.79
C GLU A 124 5.60 -1.93 15.19
N ARG A 125 6.12 -2.53 14.11
CA ARG A 125 7.41 -2.18 13.52
C ARG A 125 7.24 -1.56 12.15
N ILE A 126 7.92 -0.44 11.94
CA ILE A 126 8.08 0.20 10.64
C ILE A 126 9.14 -0.58 9.87
N TYR A 127 8.79 -1.06 8.67
CA TYR A 127 9.72 -1.82 7.85
C TYR A 127 10.58 -0.94 6.97
N PHE A 128 10.00 0.14 6.44
CA PHE A 128 10.66 1.09 5.57
C PHE A 128 10.40 2.51 6.05
N SER A 129 11.42 3.36 5.99
CA SER A 129 11.30 4.80 6.21
C SER A 129 12.39 5.53 5.40
N GLN A 130 12.25 6.83 5.21
CA GLN A 130 13.33 7.69 4.70
C GLN A 130 14.28 8.16 5.81
N SER A 131 13.99 7.83 7.07
CA SER A 131 14.81 8.09 8.26
C SER A 131 15.20 6.78 8.94
N GLU A 132 16.47 6.65 9.29
CA GLU A 132 16.96 5.52 10.08
C GLU A 132 16.32 5.53 11.49
N GLU A 133 16.24 6.71 12.07
CA GLU A 133 15.78 6.98 13.43
C GLU A 133 14.33 6.55 13.63
N GLU A 134 13.46 6.79 12.64
CA GLU A 134 12.06 6.34 12.69
C GLU A 134 11.93 4.83 12.82
N ILE A 135 12.78 4.06 12.13
CA ILE A 135 12.79 2.60 12.25
C ILE A 135 13.30 2.19 13.63
N LEU A 136 14.40 2.79 14.09
CA LEU A 136 15.00 2.49 15.39
C LEU A 136 14.07 2.82 16.57
N ALA A 137 13.23 3.85 16.45
CA ALA A 137 12.26 4.25 17.46
C ALA A 137 11.16 3.20 17.71
N THR A 138 10.96 2.24 16.79
CA THR A 138 9.90 1.23 16.90
C THR A 138 10.19 0.08 17.88
N GLY A 139 11.39 0.03 18.49
CA GLY A 139 11.64 -0.88 19.59
C GLY A 139 13.11 -1.15 19.88
N SER A 140 13.36 -1.76 21.04
CA SER A 140 14.70 -2.17 21.43
C SER A 140 15.24 -3.29 20.52
N GLY A 141 16.51 -3.19 20.14
CA GLY A 141 17.18 -4.17 19.29
C GLY A 141 16.80 -4.11 17.80
N VAL A 142 16.03 -3.12 17.35
CA VAL A 142 15.80 -2.90 15.93
C VAL A 142 17.10 -2.50 15.24
N LYS A 143 17.33 -3.00 14.04
CA LYS A 143 18.46 -2.61 13.18
C LYS A 143 17.93 -2.19 11.83
N ALA A 144 18.39 -1.06 11.34
CA ALA A 144 18.09 -0.58 10.01
C ALA A 144 19.34 -0.68 9.12
N LYS A 145 19.13 -0.75 7.80
CA LYS A 145 20.17 -0.55 6.80
C LYS A 145 19.61 0.27 5.66
N GLN A 146 20.42 1.18 5.13
CA GLN A 146 20.08 1.92 3.93
C GLN A 146 20.03 0.96 2.72
N ILE A 147 19.03 1.11 1.87
CA ILE A 147 18.95 0.43 0.59
C ILE A 147 19.83 1.21 -0.41
N PRO A 148 20.84 0.60 -1.03
CA PRO A 148 21.77 1.28 -1.93
C PRO A 148 21.06 2.06 -3.05
N ASP A 149 21.58 3.25 -3.33
CA ASP A 149 21.07 4.18 -4.35
C ASP A 149 19.59 4.56 -4.18
N SER A 150 19.11 4.59 -2.93
CA SER A 150 17.75 5.00 -2.61
C SER A 150 17.73 5.85 -1.33
N PRO A 151 16.68 6.67 -1.14
CA PRO A 151 16.47 7.40 0.11
C PRO A 151 15.89 6.52 1.23
N PHE A 152 15.65 5.22 0.97
CA PHE A 152 14.95 4.36 1.92
C PHE A 152 15.91 3.56 2.80
N TRP A 153 15.52 3.46 4.06
CA TRP A 153 16.05 2.53 5.05
C TRP A 153 15.10 1.35 5.21
N VAL A 154 15.65 0.18 5.54
CA VAL A 154 14.87 -1.02 5.80
C VAL A 154 15.28 -1.69 7.10
N ILE A 155 14.29 -2.20 7.84
CA ILE A 155 14.54 -3.04 9.01
C ILE A 155 15.21 -4.36 8.60
N THR A 156 16.30 -4.71 9.29
CA THR A 156 17.09 -5.92 8.99
C THR A 156 17.07 -6.96 10.10
N ASN A 157 16.72 -6.56 11.33
CA ASN A 157 16.55 -7.47 12.46
C ASN A 157 15.17 -8.16 12.44
N ASN A 158 14.99 -9.03 11.46
CA ASN A 158 13.86 -9.94 11.31
C ASN A 158 14.37 -11.30 10.82
N ASN A 159 13.58 -12.37 11.00
CA ASN A 159 13.96 -13.70 10.52
C ASN A 159 13.85 -13.81 8.98
N THR A 160 14.39 -14.88 8.40
CA THR A 160 14.41 -15.10 6.94
C THR A 160 13.01 -15.11 6.35
N ALA A 161 12.09 -15.90 6.92
CA ALA A 161 10.69 -15.95 6.50
C ALA A 161 10.03 -14.56 6.43
N ARG A 162 10.30 -13.70 7.40
CA ARG A 162 9.77 -12.33 7.41
C ARG A 162 10.33 -11.49 6.27
N LYS A 163 11.62 -11.61 5.92
CA LYS A 163 12.22 -10.95 4.75
C LYS A 163 11.50 -11.35 3.46
N GLY A 164 11.25 -12.65 3.29
CA GLY A 164 10.49 -13.18 2.16
C GLY A 164 9.10 -12.58 2.06
N LEU A 165 8.40 -12.46 3.19
CA LEU A 165 7.06 -11.86 3.22
C LEU A 165 7.07 -10.34 2.99
N ILE A 166 8.12 -9.63 3.44
CA ILE A 166 8.29 -8.20 3.15
C ILE A 166 8.51 -8.00 1.64
N LEU A 167 9.41 -8.79 1.03
CA LEU A 167 9.62 -8.76 -0.42
C LEU A 167 8.33 -9.05 -1.17
N LYS A 168 7.59 -10.09 -0.76
CA LYS A 168 6.29 -10.43 -1.33
C LYS A 168 5.35 -9.22 -1.34
N GLY A 169 5.13 -8.60 -0.19
CA GLY A 169 4.24 -7.45 -0.09
C GLY A 169 4.66 -6.28 -0.98
N VAL A 170 5.96 -5.99 -1.06
CA VAL A 170 6.47 -4.92 -1.94
C VAL A 170 6.24 -5.27 -3.41
N MET A 171 6.60 -6.49 -3.82
CA MET A 171 6.47 -6.93 -5.21
C MET A 171 5.01 -7.02 -5.66
N GLU A 172 4.11 -7.51 -4.80
CA GLU A 172 2.66 -7.54 -5.08
C GLU A 172 2.10 -6.12 -5.25
N SER A 173 2.47 -5.19 -4.36
CA SER A 173 2.07 -3.79 -4.48
C SER A 173 2.64 -3.11 -5.73
N MET A 174 3.80 -3.56 -6.21
CA MET A 174 4.40 -3.12 -7.48
C MET A 174 3.88 -3.88 -8.70
N GLN A 175 2.86 -4.73 -8.53
CA GLN A 175 2.20 -5.50 -9.60
C GLN A 175 3.16 -6.46 -10.34
N ILE A 176 4.17 -6.97 -9.65
CA ILE A 176 5.07 -7.99 -10.20
C ILE A 176 4.31 -9.33 -10.33
N PRO A 177 4.49 -10.10 -11.43
CA PRO A 177 3.77 -11.35 -11.64
C PRO A 177 3.92 -12.34 -10.48
N SER A 178 2.81 -12.90 -10.00
CA SER A 178 2.74 -13.79 -8.83
C SER A 178 3.73 -14.96 -8.89
N LYS A 179 3.90 -15.57 -10.07
CA LYS A 179 4.88 -16.65 -10.29
C LYS A 179 6.31 -16.24 -9.91
N LEU A 180 6.73 -15.02 -10.24
CA LEU A 180 8.05 -14.52 -9.86
C LEU A 180 8.10 -14.18 -8.37
N VAL A 181 7.04 -13.58 -7.83
CA VAL A 181 6.92 -13.28 -6.41
C VAL A 181 7.09 -14.53 -5.55
N GLU A 182 6.36 -15.61 -5.87
CA GLU A 182 6.42 -16.89 -5.16
C GLU A 182 7.81 -17.53 -5.28
N ARG A 183 8.40 -17.53 -6.48
CA ARG A 183 9.77 -18.02 -6.70
C ARG A 183 10.78 -17.29 -5.83
N ILE A 184 10.70 -15.96 -5.76
CA ILE A 184 11.60 -15.17 -4.91
C ILE A 184 11.32 -15.43 -3.43
N GLN A 185 10.06 -15.51 -3.02
CA GLN A 185 9.69 -15.74 -1.61
C GLN A 185 10.26 -17.06 -1.08
N VAL A 186 10.25 -18.14 -1.88
CA VAL A 186 10.77 -19.45 -1.49
C VAL A 186 12.29 -19.43 -1.23
N LEU A 187 13.03 -18.46 -1.77
CA LEU A 187 14.46 -18.28 -1.45
C LEU A 187 14.69 -17.78 -0.01
N PHE A 188 13.64 -17.36 0.69
CA PHE A 188 13.67 -16.78 2.02
C PHE A 188 12.79 -17.55 3.02
N VAL A 189 12.89 -18.88 3.04
CA VAL A 189 12.24 -19.74 4.05
C VAL A 189 13.20 -20.04 5.20
#